data_AF-A0AAV0W1V6-F1
#
_entry.id   AF-A0AAV0W1V6-F1
#
_cell.length_a   1.000
_cell.length_b   1.000
_cell.length_c   1.000
_cell.angle_alpha   90.00
_cell.angle_beta   90.00
_cell.angle_gamma   90.00
#
_symmetry.space_group_name_H-M   'P 1'
#
loop_
_entity.id
_entity.type
_entity.pdbx_description
1 polymer ?
#
loop_
_entity_poly.entity_id
_entity_poly.type
_entity_poly.pdbx_seq_one_letter_code
_entity_poly.pdbx_strand_id
1 'polypeptide(L)'
;MGQSLAVFYPNIFHVTIVAHMFNRVSEKVREMYPDIIKLINNKKKVFLKSPYHVQECKEILPDIPLPPEPILTRWGKWLEAAIFNYCDIIQGL
;
A
#
# COMPACT_ATOMS: atom_id res chain seq x y z
N MET A 1 -24.95 14.56 4.51
CA MET A 1 -24.79 14.76 3.06
C MET A 1 -24.86 13.40 2.39
N GLY A 2 -25.97 13.04 1.73
CA GLY A 2 -26.13 11.70 1.13
C GLY A 2 -27.58 11.25 0.88
N GLN A 3 -28.53 11.81 1.64
CA GLN A 3 -29.95 11.44 1.51
C GLN A 3 -30.60 11.92 0.20
N SER A 4 -30.17 13.07 -0.36
CA SER A 4 -30.74 13.55 -1.64
C SER A 4 -30.26 12.78 -2.86
N LEU A 5 -29.03 12.21 -2.83
CA LEU A 5 -28.48 11.42 -3.93
C LEU A 5 -29.03 9.98 -3.95
N ALA A 6 -29.38 9.44 -2.78
CA ALA A 6 -29.93 8.09 -2.64
C ALA A 6 -31.26 7.90 -3.38
N VAL A 7 -32.03 8.98 -3.55
CA VAL A 7 -33.30 8.99 -4.31
C VAL A 7 -33.06 8.76 -5.81
N PHE A 8 -31.99 9.32 -6.37
CA PHE A 8 -31.66 9.19 -7.79
C PHE A 8 -30.78 7.98 -8.10
N TYR A 9 -29.95 7.55 -7.13
CA TYR A 9 -28.98 6.48 -7.30
C TYR A 9 -28.90 5.58 -6.06
N PRO A 10 -29.93 4.76 -5.78
CA PRO A 10 -30.01 3.94 -4.57
C PRO A 10 -28.81 2.99 -4.43
N ASN A 11 -28.25 2.51 -5.55
CA ASN A 11 -27.13 1.57 -5.56
C ASN A 11 -25.77 2.24 -5.26
N ILE A 12 -25.60 3.54 -5.53
CA ILE A 12 -24.32 4.25 -5.28
C ILE A 12 -24.04 4.37 -3.77
N PHE A 13 -25.10 4.49 -2.97
CA PHE A 13 -24.99 4.54 -1.52
C PHE A 13 -24.40 3.24 -0.96
N HIS A 14 -24.89 2.09 -1.41
CA HIS A 14 -24.39 0.78 -1.00
C HIS A 14 -22.92 0.58 -1.41
N VAL A 15 -22.54 0.96 -2.64
CA VAL A 15 -21.15 0.87 -3.11
C VAL A 15 -20.22 1.75 -2.27
N THR A 16 -20.63 2.99 -1.97
CA THR A 16 -19.81 3.93 -1.19
C THR A 16 -19.61 3.45 0.26
N ILE A 17 -20.65 2.91 0.90
CA ILE A 17 -20.56 2.35 2.25
C ILE A 17 -19.60 1.16 2.28
N VAL A 18 -19.80 0.21 1.37
CA VAL A 18 -18.95 -1.00 1.30
C VAL A 18 -17.50 -0.60 1.11
N ALA A 19 -17.22 0.30 0.17
CA ALA A 19 -15.87 0.79 -0.08
C ALA A 19 -15.27 1.51 1.14
N HIS A 20 -16.07 2.33 1.86
CA HIS A 20 -15.65 2.97 3.10
C HIS A 20 -15.34 1.95 4.21
N MET A 21 -16.16 0.91 4.36
CA MET A 21 -15.94 -0.18 5.32
C MET A 21 -14.62 -0.90 5.04
N PHE A 22 -14.36 -1.26 3.77
CA PHE A 22 -13.07 -1.87 3.37
C PHE A 22 -11.87 -0.97 3.65
N ASN A 23 -11.98 0.33 3.38
CA ASN A 23 -10.91 1.28 3.69
C ASN A 23 -10.64 1.32 5.21
N ARG A 24 -11.69 1.33 6.03
CA ARG A 24 -11.54 1.34 7.49
C ARG A 24 -10.89 0.07 8.03
N VAL A 25 -11.23 -1.10 7.48
CA VAL A 25 -10.57 -2.37 7.81
C VAL A 25 -9.09 -2.30 7.44
N SER A 26 -8.76 -1.79 6.25
CA SER A 26 -7.38 -1.66 5.78
C SER A 26 -6.53 -0.73 6.66
N GLU A 27 -7.07 0.42 7.07
CA GLU A 27 -6.40 1.32 8.02
C GLU A 27 -6.22 0.65 9.38
N LYS A 28 -7.21 -0.14 9.83
CA LYS A 28 -7.07 -0.86 11.10
C LYS A 28 -5.98 -1.93 11.06
N VAL A 29 -5.88 -2.67 9.95
CA VAL A 29 -4.76 -3.60 9.71
C VAL A 29 -3.44 -2.85 9.77
N ARG A 30 -3.34 -1.71 9.09
CA ARG A 30 -2.13 -0.88 9.12
C ARG A 30 -1.74 -0.45 10.54
N GLU A 31 -2.69 0.03 11.34
CA GLU A 31 -2.46 0.40 12.74
C GLU A 31 -1.92 -0.75 13.60
N MET A 32 -2.31 -2.00 13.32
CA MET A 32 -1.85 -3.17 14.05
C MET A 32 -0.38 -3.51 13.78
N TYR A 33 0.20 -3.04 12.67
CA TYR A 33 1.57 -3.38 12.24
C TYR A 33 2.47 -2.14 12.05
N PRO A 34 2.76 -1.38 13.12
CA PRO A 34 3.58 -0.17 13.03
C PRO A 34 5.00 -0.44 12.55
N ASP A 35 5.57 -1.62 12.84
CA ASP A 35 6.92 -1.98 12.42
C ASP A 35 7.03 -2.17 10.90
N ILE A 36 5.99 -2.74 10.28
CA ILE A 36 5.90 -2.87 8.81
C ILE A 36 5.83 -1.48 8.17
N ILE A 37 5.05 -0.55 8.75
CA ILE A 37 5.01 0.85 8.30
C ILE A 37 6.41 1.47 8.37
N LYS A 38 7.12 1.27 9.48
CA LYS A 38 8.48 1.80 9.68
C LYS A 38 9.47 1.22 8.68
N LEU A 39 9.42 -0.09 8.44
CA LEU A 39 10.25 -0.79 7.46
C LEU A 39 10.06 -0.23 6.05
N ILE A 40 8.80 -0.16 5.59
CA ILE A 40 8.47 0.37 4.26
C ILE A 40 8.99 1.81 4.11
N ASN A 41 8.75 2.66 5.12
CA ASN A 41 9.20 4.05 5.09
C ASN A 41 10.72 4.18 5.08
N ASN A 42 11.44 3.35 5.83
CA ASN A 42 12.89 3.36 5.86
C ASN A 42 13.48 2.89 4.53
N LYS A 43 12.95 1.81 3.94
CA LYS A 43 13.36 1.34 2.60
C LYS A 43 13.21 2.44 1.55
N LYS A 44 12.08 3.15 1.54
CA LYS A 44 11.90 4.31 0.64
C LYS A 44 12.99 5.36 0.85
N LYS A 45 13.28 5.72 2.09
CA LYS A 45 14.31 6.73 2.40
C LYS A 45 15.69 6.29 1.91
N VAL A 46 16.03 5.01 2.06
CA VAL A 46 17.29 4.45 1.58
C VAL A 46 17.37 4.53 0.06
N PHE A 47 16.35 4.06 -0.65
CA PHE A 47 16.31 4.08 -2.13
C PHE A 47 16.29 5.49 -2.71
N LEU A 48 15.60 6.43 -2.05
CA LEU A 48 15.60 7.84 -2.46
C LEU A 48 16.97 8.50 -2.30
N LYS A 49 17.71 8.14 -1.24
CA LYS A 49 19.00 8.77 -0.91
C LYS A 49 20.20 8.09 -1.56
N SER A 50 20.07 6.84 -1.97
CA SER A 50 21.18 6.02 -2.45
C SER A 50 20.77 5.26 -3.70
N PRO A 51 21.07 5.79 -4.89
CA PRO A 51 20.91 5.09 -6.15
C PRO A 51 21.70 3.78 -6.20
N TYR A 52 22.81 3.71 -5.45
CA TYR A 52 23.61 2.50 -5.29
C TYR A 52 22.79 1.32 -4.76
N HIS A 53 21.99 1.52 -3.70
CA HIS A 53 21.15 0.43 -3.17
C HIS A 53 20.02 0.03 -4.12
N VAL A 54 19.56 0.95 -4.99
CA VAL A 54 18.61 0.62 -6.05
C VAL A 54 19.27 -0.27 -7.11
N GLN A 55 20.53 0.02 -7.46
CA GLN A 55 21.30 -0.77 -8.41
C GLN A 55 21.62 -2.16 -7.86
N GLU A 56 22.14 -2.23 -6.64
CA GLU A 56 22.42 -3.48 -5.91
C GLU A 56 21.16 -4.36 -5.81
N CYS A 57 20.00 -3.77 -5.53
CA CYS A 57 18.74 -4.50 -5.49
C CYS A 57 18.36 -5.10 -6.86
N LYS A 58 18.62 -4.40 -7.97
CA LYS A 58 18.38 -4.93 -9.33
C LYS A 58 19.38 -6.01 -9.72
N GLU A 59 20.60 -5.93 -9.21
CA GLU A 59 21.64 -6.94 -9.48
C GLU A 59 21.37 -8.24 -8.73
N ILE A 60 20.91 -8.15 -7.46
CA ILE A 60 20.60 -9.31 -6.63
C ILE A 60 19.26 -9.93 -7.02
N LEU A 61 18.25 -9.11 -7.34
CA LEU A 61 16.88 -9.55 -7.64
C LEU A 61 16.43 -8.99 -9.01
N PRO A 62 17.00 -9.48 -10.14
CA PRO A 62 16.76 -8.91 -11.46
C PRO A 62 15.32 -9.09 -11.96
N ASP A 63 14.64 -10.14 -11.52
CA ASP A 63 13.26 -10.46 -11.93
C ASP A 63 12.20 -9.75 -11.06
N ILE A 64 12.61 -9.12 -9.95
CA ILE A 64 11.70 -8.44 -9.04
C ILE A 64 11.69 -6.94 -9.37
N PRO A 65 10.52 -6.35 -9.67
CA PRO A 65 10.43 -4.92 -9.96
C PRO A 65 10.81 -4.11 -8.71
N LEU A 66 11.28 -2.88 -8.89
CA LEU A 66 11.51 -2.00 -7.74
C LEU A 66 10.22 -1.79 -6.94
N PRO A 67 10.31 -1.65 -5.60
CA PRO A 67 9.13 -1.48 -4.77
C PRO A 67 8.28 -0.31 -5.27
N PRO A 68 6.97 -0.53 -5.45
CA PRO A 68 6.07 0.54 -5.89
C PRO A 68 6.07 1.64 -4.83
N GLU A 69 6.15 2.90 -5.25
CA GLU A 69 6.00 4.02 -4.32
C GLU A 69 4.59 3.98 -3.69
N PRO A 70 4.47 3.77 -2.37
CA PRO A 70 3.18 3.76 -1.70
C PRO A 70 2.60 5.17 -1.69
N ILE A 71 1.52 5.35 -2.43
CA ILE A 71 0.68 6.54 -2.42
C ILE A 71 -0.23 6.44 -1.19
N LEU A 72 0.07 7.22 -0.15
CA LEU A 72 -0.67 7.20 1.12
C LEU A 72 -2.16 7.55 0.95
N THR A 73 -2.51 8.34 -0.05
CA THR A 73 -3.87 8.83 -0.30
C THR A 73 -4.73 7.84 -1.10
N ARG A 74 -4.16 6.74 -1.60
CA ARG A 74 -4.88 5.77 -2.44
C ARG A 74 -5.12 4.48 -1.65
N TRP A 75 -6.38 4.14 -1.47
CA TRP A 75 -6.82 2.94 -0.73
C TRP A 75 -6.09 1.69 -1.23
N GLY A 76 -5.65 0.82 -0.30
CA GLY A 76 -4.99 -0.45 -0.62
C GLY A 76 -3.52 -0.38 -1.03
N LYS A 77 -2.99 0.79 -1.45
CA LYS A 77 -1.57 0.90 -1.88
C LYS A 77 -0.56 0.56 -0.80
N TRP A 78 -0.90 0.82 0.46
CA TRP A 78 -0.07 0.40 1.58
C TRP A 78 -0.04 -1.12 1.72
N LEU A 79 -1.18 -1.78 1.52
CA LEU A 79 -1.29 -3.24 1.60
C LEU A 79 -0.46 -3.91 0.50
N GLU A 80 -0.56 -3.41 -0.74
CA GLU A 80 0.28 -3.86 -1.86
C GLU A 80 1.77 -3.72 -1.54
N ALA A 81 2.19 -2.59 -0.98
CA ALA A 81 3.59 -2.37 -0.62
C ALA A 81 4.06 -3.26 0.54
N ALA A 82 3.17 -3.58 1.49
CA ALA A 82 3.45 -4.50 2.58
C ALA A 82 3.63 -5.94 2.06
N ILE A 83 2.71 -6.38 1.19
CA ILE A 83 2.77 -7.69 0.54
C ILE A 83 4.05 -7.81 -0.30
N PHE A 84 4.33 -6.83 -1.16
CA PHE A 84 5.55 -6.82 -1.98
C PHE A 84 6.83 -6.91 -1.13
N ASN A 85 6.90 -6.17 -0.01
CA ASN A 85 8.07 -6.23 0.86
C ASN A 85 8.26 -7.60 1.52
N TYR A 86 7.17 -8.30 1.83
CA TYR A 86 7.23 -9.61 2.46
C TYR A 86 7.44 -10.74 1.43
N CYS A 87 6.56 -10.84 0.43
CA CYS A 87 6.53 -11.93 -0.54
C CYS A 87 7.65 -11.85 -1.58
N ASP A 88 7.99 -10.64 -2.04
CA ASP A 88 8.93 -10.53 -3.17
C ASP A 88 10.35 -10.26 -2.67
N ILE A 89 10.53 -9.36 -1.69
CA ILE A 89 11.87 -9.03 -1.20
C ILE A 89 12.34 -9.93 -0.06
N ILE A 90 11.52 -10.21 0.97
CA ILE A 90 12.00 -10.99 2.14
C ILE A 90 12.02 -12.50 1.84
N GLN A 91 11.04 -13.03 1.11
CA GLN A 91 11.03 -14.45 0.74
C GLN A 91 11.95 -14.79 -0.45
N GLY A 92 12.29 -13.80 -1.28
CA GLY A 92 13.22 -13.96 -2.40
C GLY A 92 14.70 -13.80 -2.03
N LEU A 93 15.00 -13.45 -0.77
CA LEU A 93 16.34 -13.32 -0.18
C LEU A 93 16.70 -14.58 0.62
#